data_AF-A0A520JS48-F1
#
_entry.id   AF-A0A520JS48-F1
#
_cell.length_a   1.000
_cell.length_b   1.000
_cell.length_c   1.000
_cell.angle_alpha   90.00
_cell.angle_beta   90.00
_cell.angle_gamma   90.00
#
_symmetry.space_group_name_H-M   'P 1'
#
loop_
_entity.id
_entity.type
_entity.pdbx_description
1 polymer ?
#
loop_
_entity_poly.entity_id
_entity_poly.type
_entity_poly.pdbx_seq_one_letter_code
_entity_poly.pdbx_strand_id
1 'polypeptide(L)'
;MTRPGLSRAAVHRIACAVVATEMARLRDPAPPAATRGDWPEAMPIGDEGLGLDSMEQLGALGALAEAFDLDDDTLGEGPPQTVGAWTDWILRAHATGTDRIAVRTSGSTGSPRLCVHAVPDLLEEAAFFATRFADRRRVVALVPADHLYGLVWTALLP
;
A
#
# COMPACT_ATOMS: atom_id res chain seq x y z
N MET A 1 7.11 19.10 18.14
CA MET A 1 6.61 19.10 16.75
C MET A 1 6.18 17.69 16.45
N THR A 2 4.90 17.46 16.14
CA THR A 2 4.41 16.14 15.70
C THR A 2 5.02 15.81 14.35
N ARG A 3 5.67 14.65 14.22
CA ARG A 3 6.14 14.16 12.91
C ARG A 3 4.93 13.99 11.99
N PRO A 4 5.01 14.40 10.71
CA PRO A 4 3.96 14.09 9.75
C PRO A 4 3.86 12.58 9.58
N GLY A 5 2.65 12.04 9.65
CA GLY A 5 2.36 10.62 9.40
C GLY A 5 1.75 10.41 8.03
N LEU A 6 1.62 9.14 7.63
CA LEU A 6 0.92 8.78 6.40
C LEU A 6 -0.56 9.19 6.46
N SER A 7 -1.07 9.80 5.40
CA SER A 7 -2.49 10.09 5.29
C SER A 7 -3.28 8.79 5.01
N ARG A 8 -4.53 8.72 5.47
CA ARG A 8 -5.44 7.60 5.17
C ARG A 8 -5.55 7.34 3.67
N ALA A 9 -5.65 8.39 2.85
CA ALA A 9 -5.72 8.28 1.40
C ALA A 9 -4.45 7.67 0.80
N ALA A 10 -3.27 8.03 1.31
CA ALA A 10 -2.00 7.46 0.86
C ALA A 10 -1.92 5.96 1.22
N VAL A 11 -2.20 5.62 2.49
CA VAL A 11 -2.19 4.23 2.97
C VAL A 11 -3.16 3.38 2.14
N HIS A 12 -4.36 3.87 1.88
CA HIS A 12 -5.36 3.18 1.09
C HIS A 12 -4.86 2.85 -0.32
N ARG A 13 -4.25 3.81 -1.04
CA ARG A 13 -3.72 3.58 -2.38
C ARG A 13 -2.57 2.58 -2.39
N ILE A 14 -1.67 2.67 -1.40
CA ILE A 14 -0.53 1.75 -1.28
C ILE A 14 -1.03 0.34 -0.96
N ALA A 15 -1.94 0.19 0.01
CA ALA A 15 -2.51 -1.09 0.40
C ALA A 15 -3.22 -1.78 -0.77
N CYS A 16 -4.06 -1.04 -1.52
CA CYS A 16 -4.72 -1.60 -2.70
C CYS A 16 -3.72 -2.02 -3.79
N ALA A 17 -2.65 -1.25 -4.02
CA ALA A 17 -1.61 -1.61 -4.98
C ALA A 17 -0.86 -2.88 -4.57
N VAL A 18 -0.42 -2.97 -3.31
CA VAL A 18 0.28 -4.14 -2.75
C VAL A 18 -0.57 -5.41 -2.89
N VAL A 19 -1.84 -5.35 -2.47
CA VAL A 19 -2.74 -6.50 -2.55
C VAL A 19 -3.04 -6.85 -4.00
N ALA A 20 -3.22 -5.88 -4.90
CA ALA A 20 -3.44 -6.15 -6.31
C ALA A 20 -2.25 -6.86 -6.98
N THR A 21 -1.02 -6.49 -6.60
CA THR A 21 0.20 -7.18 -7.06
C THR A 21 0.27 -8.59 -6.51
N GLU A 22 -0.06 -8.80 -5.23
CA GLU A 22 -0.05 -10.12 -4.62
C GLU A 22 -1.12 -11.04 -5.21
N MET A 23 -2.34 -10.55 -5.43
CA MET A 23 -3.39 -11.29 -6.13
C MET A 23 -2.96 -11.71 -7.54
N ALA A 24 -2.28 -10.81 -8.27
CA ALA A 24 -1.76 -11.12 -9.61
C ALA A 24 -0.64 -12.17 -9.59
N ARG A 25 0.06 -12.33 -8.46
CA ARG A 25 1.06 -13.36 -8.25
C ARG A 25 0.44 -14.73 -7.90
N LEU A 26 -0.67 -14.72 -7.16
CA LEU A 26 -1.34 -15.93 -6.68
C LEU A 26 -2.30 -16.55 -7.71
N ARG A 27 -2.89 -15.74 -8.59
CA ARG A 27 -3.89 -16.21 -9.58
C ARG A 27 -3.27 -16.44 -10.97
N ASP A 28 -3.64 -17.56 -11.59
CA ASP A 28 -3.37 -17.86 -12.99
C ASP A 28 -4.68 -18.26 -13.72
N PRO A 29 -5.17 -17.46 -14.70
CA PRO A 29 -4.59 -16.23 -15.20
C PRO A 29 -4.76 -15.05 -14.23
N ALA A 30 -3.81 -14.11 -14.28
CA ALA A 30 -3.88 -12.92 -13.44
C ALA A 30 -5.13 -12.08 -13.75
N PRO A 31 -5.75 -11.43 -12.74
CA PRO A 31 -6.96 -10.63 -12.93
C PRO A 31 -6.71 -9.42 -13.85
N PRO A 32 -7.72 -8.92 -14.58
CA PRO A 32 -7.57 -7.78 -15.50
C PRO A 32 -6.97 -6.54 -14.82
N ALA A 33 -6.13 -5.79 -15.53
CA ALA A 33 -5.47 -4.60 -14.97
C ALA A 33 -6.48 -3.49 -14.57
N ALA A 34 -7.61 -3.37 -15.28
CA ALA A 34 -8.64 -2.37 -15.02
C ALA A 34 -9.37 -2.53 -13.67
N THR A 35 -9.22 -3.68 -13.01
CA THR A 35 -9.83 -3.97 -11.70
C THR A 35 -8.82 -3.93 -10.55
N ARG A 36 -7.57 -3.50 -10.79
CA ARG A 36 -6.49 -3.52 -9.80
C ARG A 36 -6.35 -2.17 -9.09
N GLY A 37 -6.38 -2.18 -7.76
CA GLY A 37 -5.77 -1.11 -6.96
C GLY A 37 -6.63 0.12 -6.64
N ASP A 38 -7.84 0.24 -7.19
CA ASP A 38 -8.77 1.37 -6.96
C ASP A 38 -10.07 0.94 -6.25
N TRP A 39 -9.97 -0.01 -5.32
CA TRP A 39 -11.14 -0.53 -4.59
C TRP A 39 -11.64 0.47 -3.54
N PRO A 40 -12.96 0.63 -3.33
CA PRO A 40 -13.47 1.51 -2.29
C PRO A 40 -13.26 0.90 -0.90
N GLU A 41 -13.09 1.73 0.13
CA GLU A 41 -12.86 1.28 1.51
C GLU A 41 -13.94 0.32 2.05
N ALA A 42 -15.20 0.51 1.62
CA ALA A 42 -16.32 -0.33 2.04
C ALA A 42 -16.34 -1.71 1.36
N MET A 43 -15.47 -1.97 0.37
CA MET A 43 -15.45 -3.22 -0.36
C MET A 43 -15.11 -4.40 0.57
N PRO A 44 -15.97 -5.44 0.63
CA PRO A 44 -15.66 -6.67 1.34
C PRO A 44 -14.46 -7.39 0.71
N ILE A 45 -13.69 -8.10 1.54
CA ILE A 45 -12.52 -8.85 1.07
C ILE A 45 -12.90 -10.22 0.49
N GLY A 46 -13.88 -10.89 1.11
CA GLY A 46 -14.34 -12.22 0.68
C GLY A 46 -15.25 -12.18 -0.55
N ASP A 47 -16.06 -13.23 -0.71
CA ASP A 47 -16.92 -13.50 -1.89
C ASP A 47 -17.84 -12.34 -2.31
N GLU A 48 -18.29 -11.51 -1.36
CA GLU A 48 -19.18 -10.37 -1.64
C GLU A 48 -18.44 -9.13 -2.21
N GLY A 49 -17.12 -9.18 -2.35
CA GLY A 49 -16.32 -8.07 -2.88
C GLY A 49 -15.16 -8.55 -3.74
N LEU A 50 -13.94 -8.56 -3.18
CA LEU A 50 -12.74 -8.95 -3.92
C LEU A 50 -12.68 -10.45 -4.28
N GLY A 51 -13.51 -11.27 -3.61
CA GLY A 51 -13.56 -12.71 -3.81
C GLY A 51 -12.25 -13.38 -3.44
N LEU A 52 -11.58 -12.91 -2.39
CA LEU A 52 -10.38 -13.57 -1.86
C LEU A 52 -10.80 -14.76 -1.00
N ASP A 53 -10.32 -15.94 -1.35
CA ASP A 53 -10.42 -17.10 -0.46
C ASP A 53 -9.51 -16.95 0.77
N SER A 54 -9.62 -17.85 1.76
CA SER A 54 -8.84 -17.75 3.00
C SER A 54 -7.32 -17.77 2.79
N MET A 55 -6.83 -18.44 1.75
CA MET A 55 -5.39 -18.51 1.45
C MET A 55 -4.92 -17.22 0.80
N GLU A 56 -5.72 -16.66 -0.12
CA GLU A 56 -5.44 -15.37 -0.75
C GLU A 56 -5.54 -14.22 0.25
N GLN A 57 -6.48 -14.28 1.20
CA GLN A 57 -6.57 -13.33 2.30
C GLN A 57 -5.29 -13.36 3.16
N LEU A 58 -4.80 -14.56 3.50
CA LEU A 58 -3.56 -14.69 4.26
C LEU A 58 -2.35 -14.15 3.47
N GLY A 59 -2.30 -14.40 2.16
CA GLY A 59 -1.27 -13.84 1.27
C GLY A 59 -1.33 -12.30 1.23
N ALA A 60 -2.52 -11.73 1.11
CA ALA A 60 -2.72 -10.28 1.13
C ALA A 60 -2.28 -9.66 2.45
N LEU A 61 -2.63 -10.26 3.60
CA LEU A 61 -2.19 -9.78 4.91
C LEU A 61 -0.67 -9.87 5.06
N GLY A 62 -0.04 -10.96 4.61
CA GLY A 62 1.41 -11.10 4.63
C GLY A 62 2.12 -10.07 3.75
N ALA A 63 1.58 -9.78 2.57
CA ALA A 63 2.13 -8.75 1.68
C ALA A 63 2.01 -7.35 2.28
N LEU A 64 0.87 -7.04 2.92
CA LEU A 64 0.69 -5.78 3.66
C LEU A 64 1.64 -5.68 4.86
N ALA A 65 1.81 -6.76 5.61
CA ALA A 65 2.75 -6.79 6.72
C ALA A 65 4.21 -6.58 6.27
N GLU A 66 4.65 -7.24 5.19
CA GLU A 66 5.98 -7.00 4.60
C GLU A 66 6.13 -5.55 4.12
N ALA A 67 5.12 -5.01 3.43
CA ALA A 67 5.17 -3.67 2.85
C ALA A 67 5.17 -2.55 3.89
N PHE A 68 4.49 -2.73 5.02
CA PHE A 68 4.35 -1.71 6.06
C PHE A 68 5.08 -2.01 7.35
N ASP A 69 5.93 -3.05 7.39
CA ASP A 69 6.68 -3.48 8.57
C ASP A 69 5.76 -3.70 9.79
N LEU A 70 4.68 -4.44 9.58
CA LEU A 70 3.64 -4.69 10.58
C LEU A 70 3.94 -5.95 11.37
N ASP A 71 3.79 -5.88 12.69
CA ASP A 71 3.83 -7.04 13.58
C ASP A 71 2.44 -7.68 13.71
N ASP A 72 2.40 -9.00 13.89
CA ASP A 72 1.16 -9.76 14.11
C ASP A 72 0.37 -9.24 15.33
N ASP A 73 1.07 -8.71 16.35
CA ASP A 73 0.48 -8.13 17.56
C ASP A 73 -0.37 -6.87 17.29
N THR A 74 -0.20 -6.24 16.12
CA THR A 74 -0.99 -5.08 15.70
C THR A 74 -2.32 -5.48 15.04
N LEU A 75 -2.48 -6.76 14.71
CA LEU A 75 -3.72 -7.30 14.18
C LEU A 75 -4.77 -7.32 15.31
N GLY A 76 -5.99 -6.86 15.02
CA GLY A 76 -7.07 -6.83 16.01
C GLY A 76 -7.58 -8.23 16.38
N GLU A 77 -8.73 -8.30 17.06
CA GLU A 77 -9.37 -9.57 17.48
C GLU A 77 -9.75 -10.51 16.31
N GLY A 78 -9.64 -10.06 15.06
CA GLY A 78 -9.83 -10.89 13.87
C GLY A 78 -9.22 -10.27 12.61
N PRO A 79 -9.14 -11.06 11.52
CA PRO A 79 -8.59 -10.57 10.25
C PRO A 79 -9.48 -9.46 9.66
N PRO A 80 -8.89 -8.43 9.02
CA PRO A 80 -9.62 -7.41 8.30
C PRO A 80 -10.67 -8.02 7.35
N GLN A 81 -11.88 -7.44 7.32
CA GLN A 81 -12.99 -7.92 6.49
C GLN A 81 -13.31 -6.99 5.31
N THR A 82 -12.76 -5.76 5.33
CA THR A 82 -12.94 -4.75 4.27
C THR A 82 -11.60 -4.12 3.90
N VAL A 83 -11.54 -3.52 2.70
CA VAL A 83 -10.36 -2.74 2.25
C VAL A 83 -10.02 -1.60 3.23
N GLY A 84 -11.04 -0.95 3.78
CA GLY A 84 -10.88 0.09 4.80
C GLY A 84 -10.26 -0.44 6.10
N ALA A 85 -10.55 -1.69 6.47
CA ALA A 85 -9.98 -2.34 7.65
C ALA A 85 -8.47 -2.66 7.49
N TRP A 86 -7.98 -2.89 6.26
CA TRP A 86 -6.53 -2.91 6.00
C TRP A 86 -5.90 -1.56 6.34
N THR A 87 -6.54 -0.48 5.89
CA THR A 87 -6.07 0.88 6.11
C THR A 87 -6.07 1.23 7.60
N ASP A 88 -7.10 0.85 8.35
CA ASP A 88 -7.15 1.02 9.81
C ASP A 88 -6.07 0.24 10.55
N TRP A 89 -5.79 -0.99 10.11
CA TRP A 89 -4.72 -1.80 10.68
C TRP A 89 -3.35 -1.13 10.49
N ILE A 90 -3.03 -0.71 9.28
CA ILE A 90 -1.75 -0.05 8.95
C ILE A 90 -1.60 1.28 9.71
N LEU A 91 -2.64 2.11 9.73
CA LEU A 91 -2.61 3.41 10.42
C LEU A 91 -2.43 3.25 11.94
N ARG A 92 -3.05 2.23 12.54
CA ARG A 92 -2.86 1.93 13.97
C ARG A 92 -1.41 1.53 14.27
N ALA A 93 -0.81 0.66 13.45
CA ALA A 93 0.59 0.26 13.62
C ALA A 93 1.56 1.44 13.47
N HIS A 94 1.34 2.31 12.48
CA HIS A 94 2.16 3.52 12.30
C HIS A 94 1.99 4.51 13.45
N ALA A 95 0.79 4.61 14.05
CA ALA A 95 0.59 5.43 15.24
C ALA A 95 1.34 4.90 16.47
N THR A 96 1.66 3.60 16.53
CA THR A 96 2.38 2.96 17.65
C THR A 96 3.90 2.92 17.48
N GLY A 97 4.44 3.38 16.33
CA GLY A 97 5.89 3.56 16.14
C GLY A 97 6.48 2.94 14.89
N THR A 98 5.66 2.32 14.02
CA THR A 98 6.13 1.84 12.72
C THR A 98 6.35 3.02 11.77
N ASP A 99 7.59 3.21 11.33
CA ASP A 99 8.01 4.35 10.50
C ASP A 99 8.69 3.87 9.19
N ARG A 100 8.31 2.69 8.68
CA ARG A 100 8.99 2.04 7.53
C ARG A 100 8.01 1.55 6.48
N ILE A 101 8.39 1.70 5.22
CA ILE A 101 7.71 1.08 4.07
C ILE A 101 8.73 0.30 3.26
N ALA A 102 8.38 -0.91 2.84
CA ALA A 102 9.18 -1.75 1.98
C ALA A 102 8.57 -1.85 0.57
N VAL A 103 9.43 -1.69 -0.44
CA VAL A 103 9.06 -1.84 -1.86
C VAL A 103 9.99 -2.83 -2.54
N ARG A 104 9.49 -3.57 -3.53
CA ARG A 104 10.29 -4.54 -4.27
C ARG A 104 10.88 -3.92 -5.54
N THR A 105 12.13 -4.22 -5.84
CA THR A 105 12.75 -3.83 -7.11
C THR A 105 12.17 -4.64 -8.27
N SER A 106 12.18 -4.10 -9.49
CA SER A 106 11.62 -4.74 -10.69
C SER A 106 12.34 -6.01 -11.15
N GLY A 107 13.47 -6.38 -10.53
CA GLY A 107 14.17 -7.63 -10.82
C GLY A 107 14.81 -7.71 -12.22
N SER A 108 15.09 -6.58 -12.87
CA SER A 108 15.63 -6.55 -14.24
C SER A 108 16.98 -7.29 -14.41
N THR A 109 17.72 -7.54 -13.32
CA THR A 109 19.01 -8.23 -13.31
C THR A 109 19.05 -9.45 -12.37
N GLY A 110 17.90 -9.90 -11.85
CA GLY A 110 17.81 -11.02 -10.92
C GLY A 110 16.53 -10.98 -10.07
N SER A 111 16.45 -11.76 -9.00
CA SER A 111 15.26 -11.77 -8.14
C SER A 111 14.99 -10.36 -7.55
N PRO A 112 13.73 -9.90 -7.55
CA PRO A 112 13.31 -8.69 -6.86
C PRO A 112 13.87 -8.61 -5.43
N ARG A 113 14.50 -7.49 -5.11
CA ARG A 113 15.02 -7.23 -3.75
C ARG A 113 14.05 -6.34 -3.00
N LEU A 114 13.89 -6.62 -1.71
CA LEU A 114 13.14 -5.74 -0.82
C LEU A 114 14.01 -4.54 -0.43
N CYS A 115 13.51 -3.34 -0.69
CA CYS A 115 14.13 -2.07 -0.33
C CYS A 115 13.27 -1.37 0.70
N VAL A 116 13.83 -1.09 1.88
CA VAL A 116 13.11 -0.49 2.99
C VAL A 116 13.46 0.99 3.10
N HIS A 117 12.43 1.81 3.22
CA HIS A 117 12.49 3.27 3.29
C HIS A 117 11.88 3.75 4.60
N ALA A 118 12.47 4.79 5.20
CA ALA A 118 11.86 5.46 6.33
C ALA A 118 10.70 6.35 5.83
N VAL A 119 9.54 6.26 6.47
CA VAL A 119 8.35 7.07 6.16
C VAL A 119 8.65 8.57 6.24
N PRO A 120 9.38 9.09 7.25
CA PRO A 120 9.74 10.51 7.30
C PRO A 120 10.51 10.99 6.07
N ASP A 121 11.45 10.19 5.56
CA ASP A 121 12.27 10.56 4.40
C ASP A 121 11.42 10.64 3.13
N LEU A 122 10.50 9.69 2.96
CA LEU A 122 9.54 9.68 1.84
C LEU A 122 8.58 10.87 1.89
N LEU A 123 8.12 11.24 3.10
CA LEU A 123 7.25 12.40 3.29
C LEU A 123 8.00 13.72 3.04
N GLU A 124 9.27 13.82 3.44
CA GLU A 124 10.12 14.96 3.15
C GLU A 124 10.36 15.10 1.64
N GLU A 125 10.62 14.00 0.94
CA GLU A 125 10.76 13.97 -0.51
C GLU A 125 9.47 14.43 -1.22
N ALA A 126 8.31 13.90 -0.81
CA ALA A 126 7.02 14.32 -1.36
C ALA A 126 6.75 15.82 -1.09
N ALA A 127 7.04 16.30 0.12
CA ALA A 127 6.90 17.71 0.47
C ALA A 127 7.82 18.60 -0.38
N PHE A 128 9.07 18.18 -0.61
CA PHE A 128 10.00 18.87 -1.51
C PHE A 128 9.43 18.96 -2.93
N PHE A 129 8.93 17.86 -3.49
CA PHE A 129 8.30 17.89 -4.81
C PHE A 129 7.06 18.78 -4.87
N ALA A 130 6.23 18.80 -3.83
CA ALA A 130 5.07 19.70 -3.77
C ALA A 130 5.48 21.17 -3.95
N THR A 131 6.64 21.60 -3.42
CA THR A 131 7.15 22.96 -3.64
C THR A 131 7.55 23.24 -5.09
N ARG A 132 7.96 22.21 -5.84
CA ARG A 132 8.37 22.32 -7.24
C ARG A 132 7.18 22.40 -8.20
N PHE A 133 6.02 21.90 -7.78
CA PHE A 133 4.79 21.84 -8.57
C PHE A 133 3.63 22.60 -7.91
N ALA A 134 3.93 23.67 -7.16
CA ALA A 134 2.96 24.41 -6.36
C ALA A 134 1.79 25.03 -7.17
N ASP A 135 1.94 25.18 -8.49
CA ASP A 135 0.92 25.68 -9.40
C ASP A 135 0.07 24.58 -10.06
N ARG A 136 0.30 23.31 -9.70
CA ARG A 136 -0.43 22.14 -10.19
C ARG A 136 -1.47 21.70 -9.17
N ARG A 137 -2.59 21.18 -9.67
CA ARG A 137 -3.74 20.75 -8.83
C ARG A 137 -3.96 19.25 -8.81
N ARG A 138 -3.25 18.51 -9.67
CA ARG A 138 -3.47 17.08 -9.85
C ARG A 138 -2.23 16.44 -10.47
N VAL A 139 -1.82 15.32 -9.91
CA VAL A 139 -0.87 14.38 -10.53
C VAL A 139 -1.66 13.30 -11.28
N VAL A 140 -1.25 12.99 -12.51
CA VAL A 140 -1.72 11.82 -13.24
C VAL A 140 -0.59 10.80 -13.24
N ALA A 141 -0.72 9.77 -12.41
CA ALA A 141 0.26 8.72 -12.27
C ALA A 141 -0.30 7.39 -12.80
N LEU A 142 0.52 6.65 -13.53
CA LEU A 142 0.20 5.33 -14.08
C LEU A 142 1.00 4.21 -13.41
N VAL A 143 1.85 4.57 -12.45
CA VAL A 143 2.71 3.64 -11.72
C VAL A 143 1.99 3.21 -10.44
N PRO A 144 1.80 1.90 -10.20
CA PRO A 144 1.23 1.39 -8.95
C PRO A 144 1.98 1.87 -7.71
N ALA A 145 1.24 2.09 -6.61
CA ALA A 145 1.77 2.67 -5.38
C ALA A 145 2.65 1.73 -4.53
N ASP A 146 2.83 0.47 -4.96
CA ASP A 146 3.76 -0.52 -4.39
C ASP A 146 5.16 -0.47 -5.04
N HIS A 147 5.35 0.40 -6.05
CA HIS A 147 6.65 0.74 -6.62
C HIS A 147 7.15 2.07 -6.07
N LEU A 148 8.46 2.26 -5.84
CA LEU A 148 9.01 3.50 -5.24
C LEU A 148 8.53 4.80 -5.92
N TYR A 149 8.57 4.88 -7.26
CA TYR A 149 7.97 6.00 -7.99
C TYR A 149 6.47 6.17 -7.74
N GLY A 150 5.68 5.09 -7.75
CA GLY A 150 4.25 5.20 -7.48
C GLY A 150 3.96 5.56 -6.03
N LEU A 151 4.80 5.15 -5.08
CA LEU A 151 4.69 5.53 -3.68
C LEU A 151 4.67 7.06 -3.54
N VAL A 152 5.65 7.74 -4.13
CA VAL A 152 5.74 9.20 -4.09
C VAL A 152 4.64 9.84 -4.94
N TRP A 153 4.52 9.47 -6.23
CA TRP A 153 3.70 10.20 -7.20
C TRP A 153 2.22 9.81 -7.22
N THR A 154 1.89 8.58 -6.83
CA THR A 154 0.50 8.07 -6.80
C THR A 154 -0.11 8.20 -5.40
N ALA A 155 0.69 8.02 -4.33
CA ALA A 155 0.16 7.98 -2.96
C ALA A 155 0.51 9.20 -2.09
N LEU A 156 1.78 9.61 -2.00
CA LEU A 156 2.23 10.61 -1.02
C LEU A 156 2.10 12.06 -1.46
N LEU A 157 2.26 12.36 -2.75
CA LEU A 157 2.23 13.73 -3.29
C LEU A 157 0.83 14.33 -3.59
N PRO A 158 -0.21 13.53 -3.87
CA PRO A 158 -1.29 13.80 -4.83
C PRO A 158 -1.83 15.24 -4.91
#